data_AF-A0A9E2D4J5-F1
#
_entry.id   AF-A0A9E2D4J5-F1
#
_cell.length_a   1.000
_cell.length_b   1.000
_cell.length_c   1.000
_cell.angle_alpha   90.00
_cell.angle_beta   90.00
_cell.angle_gamma   90.00
#
_symmetry.space_group_name_H-M   'P 1'
#
loop_
_entity.id
_entity.type
_entity.pdbx_description
1 polymer ?
#
loop_
_entity_poly.entity_id
_entity_poly.type
_entity_poly.pdbx_seq_one_letter_code
_entity_poly.pdbx_strand_id
1 'polypeptide(L)'
;MTTAPFRFPLIPILLFFAILAGNVSAAEETGKQSLAILPFTVNATKDISYLQAGIRNMLASRLAADTGLSIIDQSRVDQQAKAAGDTKQQNLLIQLGNTLQTDYLLSGTLTAIGQSLSLDAKLYPVKDPGKPVESFYASAPTEDDIITAVDSLAWDIAEKSFGKQRPVPKYPQQAQMPGNAAMPMQGIQPPALPTGEPQGDPAYRTAHPDRQFMGNYQGGNYGGGSPILYPSAITSAFGFTKTQNFDYAMQGFDIGDIDGDGKQDVVIASKDKIYAYHLTDNRLVPFGEIEFQSRYKIISLDLADLNGNGKAEIYVTGVDWITPNSMGLEWQGKEFDYLFKNERWYVRTMYIPGPGKMLIGQKAQINEAFASGIYQLRVTDNILQHEEKLSVPDSLNLYDFALADLDGDGKTEVIALDGYDKLKVLQAGGKQLWKSDENFGGSLVYVGGENPTAKSDKNMSETRVKERIYIHSRILVQDVNNDNQPDIVINKNLSTASRVLENMKNYPSGEIHALAWNGIGLTDLWRTRKIDGYVASYQLDRDPENKDMATLFVGIITNTGWLDIFTASDSTVLMYPLDLRKAESQDQNVQQGYQYMGK
;
A
#
# COMPACT_ATOMS: atom_id res chain seq x y z
N MET A 1 -35.18 93.31 44.68
CA MET A 1 -36.20 92.97 43.66
C MET A 1 -35.48 92.42 42.43
N THR A 2 -36.05 91.36 41.83
CA THR A 2 -35.87 90.84 40.44
C THR A 2 -34.48 90.29 40.05
N THR A 3 -34.20 88.98 40.00
CA THR A 3 -34.64 87.85 39.11
C THR A 3 -34.04 87.84 37.69
N ALA A 4 -33.04 86.95 37.49
CA ALA A 4 -32.71 86.08 36.31
C ALA A 4 -32.33 86.70 34.93
N PRO A 5 -31.76 85.93 33.97
CA PRO A 5 -30.49 85.18 34.02
C PRO A 5 -29.57 85.45 32.80
N PHE A 6 -28.25 85.35 32.96
CA PHE A 6 -27.27 85.39 31.86
C PHE A 6 -27.09 83.98 31.27
N ARG A 7 -27.34 83.81 29.97
CA ARG A 7 -27.02 82.60 29.20
C ARG A 7 -25.64 82.77 28.55
N PHE A 8 -24.69 81.88 28.87
CA PHE A 8 -23.46 81.68 28.11
C PHE A 8 -23.61 80.44 27.20
N PRO A 9 -23.20 80.49 25.92
CA PRO A 9 -23.15 79.30 25.07
C PRO A 9 -21.88 78.50 25.39
N LEU A 10 -22.03 77.42 26.15
CA LEU A 10 -21.01 76.39 26.38
C LEU A 10 -21.00 75.39 25.20
N ILE A 11 -20.71 75.87 23.99
CA ILE A 11 -20.48 75.02 22.81
C ILE A 11 -19.39 75.69 21.95
N PRO A 12 -18.12 75.70 22.41
CA PRO A 12 -17.09 75.17 21.51
C PRO A 12 -15.91 74.47 22.22
N ILE A 13 -16.03 74.08 23.49
CA ILE A 13 -14.91 73.44 24.23
C ILE A 13 -14.95 71.90 24.16
N LEU A 14 -16.08 71.32 23.73
CA LEU A 14 -16.22 69.86 23.58
C LEU A 14 -15.73 69.31 22.23
N LEU A 15 -15.42 70.18 21.26
CA LEU A 15 -14.89 69.79 19.94
C LEU A 15 -13.37 69.86 19.82
N PHE A 16 -12.68 70.42 20.82
CA PHE A 16 -11.21 70.52 20.83
C PHE A 16 -10.52 69.39 21.62
N PHE A 17 -11.26 68.63 22.44
CA PHE A 17 -10.75 67.44 23.13
C PHE A 17 -10.97 66.13 22.37
N ALA A 18 -11.67 66.15 21.23
CA ALA A 18 -11.93 64.98 20.40
C ALA A 18 -10.87 64.72 19.30
N ILE A 19 -9.87 65.61 19.16
CA ILE A 19 -8.87 65.55 18.06
C ILE A 19 -7.45 65.24 18.58
N LEU A 20 -7.28 64.98 19.89
CA LEU A 20 -5.99 64.64 20.51
C LEU A 20 -5.98 63.29 21.27
N ALA A 21 -6.90 62.38 20.96
CA ALA A 21 -6.71 60.95 21.21
C ALA A 21 -5.93 60.35 20.03
N GLY A 22 -4.66 60.74 19.92
CA GLY A 22 -3.75 60.22 18.92
C GLY A 22 -3.54 58.72 19.10
N ASN A 23 -3.83 57.98 18.02
CA ASN A 23 -3.12 56.78 17.59
C ASN A 23 -2.46 55.95 18.69
N VAL A 24 -3.28 55.26 19.49
CA VAL A 24 -2.87 53.91 19.86
C VAL A 24 -3.07 53.11 18.58
N SER A 25 -2.01 52.99 17.78
CA SER A 25 -1.88 51.85 16.89
C SER A 25 -2.05 50.64 17.79
N ALA A 26 -3.26 50.06 17.79
CA ALA A 26 -3.39 48.65 17.99
C ALA A 26 -2.44 48.06 16.96
N ALA A 27 -1.28 47.59 17.43
CA ALA A 27 -0.60 46.56 16.71
C ALA A 27 -1.69 45.52 16.44
N GLU A 28 -2.02 45.30 15.17
CA GLU A 28 -2.67 44.07 14.80
C GLU A 28 -1.79 42.98 15.38
N GLU A 29 -2.21 42.41 16.52
CA GLU A 29 -1.87 41.04 16.80
C GLU A 29 -2.37 40.32 15.56
N THR A 30 -1.46 40.00 14.64
CA THR A 30 -1.68 39.00 13.61
C THR A 30 -2.20 37.80 14.35
N GLY A 31 -3.53 37.64 14.38
CA GLY A 31 -4.20 36.66 15.20
C GLY A 31 -3.56 35.33 14.91
N LYS A 32 -2.99 34.69 15.94
CA LYS A 32 -2.36 33.38 15.76
C LYS A 32 -3.38 32.49 15.08
N GLN A 33 -3.03 31.99 13.90
CA GLN A 33 -3.89 31.06 13.18
C GLN A 33 -4.23 29.90 14.10
N SER A 34 -5.49 29.49 14.07
CA SER A 34 -6.06 28.51 14.96
C SER A 34 -6.21 27.16 14.27
N LEU A 35 -5.94 26.08 15.02
CA LEU A 35 -6.02 24.71 14.53
C LEU A 35 -6.85 23.86 15.48
N ALA A 36 -7.88 23.20 14.97
CA ALA A 36 -8.60 22.15 15.67
C ALA A 36 -8.13 20.78 15.15
N ILE A 37 -7.82 19.86 16.06
CA ILE A 37 -7.42 18.49 15.71
C ILE A 37 -8.51 17.54 16.18
N LEU A 38 -9.16 16.85 15.23
CA LEU A 38 -10.18 15.85 15.54
C LEU A 38 -9.55 14.58 16.13
N PRO A 39 -10.31 13.79 16.90
CA PRO A 39 -9.87 12.45 17.28
C PRO A 39 -9.62 11.61 16.03
N PHE A 40 -8.46 10.99 15.94
CA PHE A 40 -8.10 10.14 14.81
C PHE A 40 -9.01 8.91 14.76
N THR A 41 -9.54 8.57 13.60
CA THR A 41 -10.31 7.33 13.44
C THR A 41 -9.37 6.14 13.52
N VAL A 42 -9.68 5.14 14.34
CA VAL A 42 -8.81 3.98 14.56
C VAL A 42 -9.29 2.79 13.71
N ASN A 43 -8.41 2.29 12.85
CA ASN A 43 -8.61 1.08 12.05
C ASN A 43 -7.61 0.02 12.51
N ALA A 44 -7.98 -0.81 13.49
CA ALA A 44 -7.11 -1.81 14.07
C ALA A 44 -7.88 -3.04 14.55
N THR A 45 -7.25 -4.21 14.53
CA THR A 45 -7.82 -5.45 15.08
C THR A 45 -7.62 -5.59 16.59
N LYS A 46 -6.68 -4.83 17.17
CA LYS A 46 -6.43 -4.75 18.62
C LYS A 46 -6.84 -3.37 19.14
N ASP A 47 -7.22 -3.31 20.43
CA ASP A 47 -7.51 -2.04 21.10
C ASP A 47 -6.22 -1.21 21.23
N ILE A 48 -6.19 -0.10 20.49
CA ILE A 48 -5.10 0.89 20.51
C ILE A 48 -5.62 2.30 20.85
N SER A 49 -6.75 2.40 21.54
CA SER A 49 -7.34 3.69 21.91
C SER A 49 -6.40 4.57 22.76
N TYR A 50 -5.44 3.98 23.48
CA TYR A 50 -4.41 4.72 24.21
C TYR A 50 -3.45 5.47 23.26
N LEU A 51 -3.12 4.89 22.09
CA LEU A 51 -2.30 5.54 21.08
C LEU A 51 -3.05 6.69 20.40
N GLN A 52 -4.35 6.54 20.17
CA GLN A 52 -5.18 7.58 19.55
C GLN A 52 -5.10 8.92 20.31
N ALA A 53 -5.27 8.89 21.64
CA ALA A 53 -5.17 10.08 22.48
C ALA A 53 -3.73 10.61 22.56
N GLY A 54 -2.75 9.70 22.69
CA GLY A 54 -1.33 10.06 22.74
C GLY A 54 -0.85 10.78 21.47
N ILE A 55 -1.18 10.24 20.30
CA ILE A 55 -0.79 10.80 19.00
C ILE A 55 -1.41 12.18 18.80
N ARG A 56 -2.70 12.35 19.12
CA ARG A 56 -3.37 13.65 19.03
C ARG A 56 -2.69 14.70 19.92
N ASN A 57 -2.33 14.33 21.15
CA ASN A 57 -1.61 15.21 22.08
C ASN A 57 -0.23 15.60 21.56
N MET A 58 0.52 14.63 21.04
CA MET A 58 1.86 14.88 20.50
C MET A 58 1.80 15.78 19.26
N LEU A 59 0.87 15.53 18.33
CA LEU A 59 0.64 16.39 17.17
C LEU A 59 0.26 17.81 17.59
N ALA A 60 -0.68 17.95 18.53
CA ALA A 60 -1.08 19.26 19.07
C ALA A 60 0.13 20.02 19.65
N SER A 61 0.93 19.35 20.47
CA SER A 61 2.11 19.95 21.11
C SER A 61 3.16 20.38 20.09
N ARG A 62 3.50 19.51 19.13
CA ARG A 62 4.52 19.77 18.11
C ARG A 62 4.07 20.87 17.15
N LEU A 63 2.86 20.78 16.63
CA LEU A 63 2.31 21.81 15.75
C LEU A 63 2.24 23.16 16.48
N ALA A 64 1.79 23.22 17.73
CA ALA A 64 1.80 24.47 18.50
C ALA A 64 3.22 25.06 18.63
N ALA A 65 4.21 24.23 18.93
CA ALA A 65 5.60 24.64 19.13
C ALA A 65 6.27 25.09 17.83
N ASP A 66 6.12 24.33 16.75
CA ASP A 66 6.88 24.52 15.51
C ASP A 66 6.22 25.55 14.58
N THR A 67 4.89 25.65 14.60
CA THR A 67 4.14 26.57 13.73
C THR A 67 3.76 27.88 14.41
N GLY A 68 3.58 27.86 15.74
CA GLY A 68 3.00 28.96 16.52
C GLY A 68 1.46 29.02 16.49
N LEU A 69 0.79 27.98 15.98
CA LEU A 69 -0.67 27.88 15.92
C LEU A 69 -1.31 27.86 17.32
N SER A 70 -2.49 28.48 17.43
CA SER A 70 -3.35 28.35 18.59
C SER A 70 -4.20 27.09 18.48
N ILE A 71 -3.88 26.06 19.27
CA ILE A 71 -4.64 24.81 19.25
C ILE A 71 -5.97 25.00 20.00
N ILE A 72 -7.08 24.65 19.33
CA ILE A 72 -8.41 24.64 19.96
C ILE A 72 -8.47 23.53 21.01
N ASP A 73 -9.05 23.85 22.17
CA ASP A 73 -9.22 22.92 23.29
C ASP A 73 -9.88 21.60 22.86
N GLN A 74 -9.27 20.47 23.25
CA GLN A 74 -9.69 19.15 22.82
C GLN A 74 -11.09 18.78 23.30
N SER A 75 -11.47 19.18 24.52
CA SER A 75 -12.80 18.86 25.07
C SER A 75 -13.90 19.56 24.26
N ARG A 76 -13.65 20.80 23.84
CA ARG A 76 -14.54 21.55 22.95
C ARG A 76 -14.63 20.88 21.57
N VAL A 77 -13.50 20.47 21.00
CA VAL A 77 -13.48 19.76 19.71
C VAL A 77 -14.27 18.45 19.80
N ASP A 78 -14.09 17.66 20.85
CA ASP A 78 -14.74 16.36 21.02
C ASP A 78 -16.25 16.49 21.21
N GLN A 79 -16.70 17.50 21.96
CA GLN A 79 -18.12 17.78 22.14
C GLN A 79 -18.79 18.13 20.81
N GLN A 80 -18.16 18.99 20.00
CA GLN A 80 -18.70 19.41 18.71
C GLN A 80 -18.62 18.30 17.66
N ALA A 81 -17.55 17.51 17.64
CA ALA A 81 -17.41 16.36 16.75
C ALA A 81 -18.49 15.30 17.02
N LYS A 82 -18.77 14.98 18.29
CA LYS A 82 -19.86 14.06 18.67
C LYS A 82 -21.24 14.57 18.26
N ALA A 83 -21.47 15.88 18.32
CA ALA A 83 -22.73 16.48 17.90
C ALA A 83 -22.92 16.52 16.38
N ALA A 84 -21.83 16.58 15.60
CA ALA A 84 -21.85 16.66 14.15
C ALA A 84 -22.14 15.32 13.43
N GLY A 85 -21.98 14.17 14.12
CA GLY A 85 -22.24 12.85 13.53
C GLY A 85 -21.08 12.33 12.67
N ASP A 86 -21.37 11.77 11.49
CA ASP A 86 -20.37 11.13 10.63
C ASP A 86 -19.41 12.17 9.99
N THR A 87 -18.19 12.23 10.52
CA THR A 87 -17.12 13.13 10.08
C THR A 87 -16.43 12.71 8.78
N LYS A 88 -16.94 11.72 8.04
CA LYS A 88 -16.37 11.27 6.76
C LYS A 88 -16.66 12.23 5.60
N GLN A 89 -17.67 13.09 5.69
CA GLN A 89 -18.01 14.02 4.59
C GLN A 89 -17.27 15.36 4.73
N GLN A 90 -16.59 15.79 3.66
CA GLN A 90 -15.83 17.05 3.64
C GLN A 90 -16.67 18.30 3.99
N ASN A 91 -17.91 18.38 3.50
CA ASN A 91 -18.79 19.51 3.79
C ASN A 91 -19.11 19.63 5.30
N LEU A 92 -19.27 18.49 5.98
CA LEU A 92 -19.51 18.46 7.43
C LEU A 92 -18.26 18.86 8.21
N LEU A 93 -17.07 18.46 7.76
CA LEU A 93 -15.79 18.86 8.35
C LEU A 93 -15.59 20.38 8.28
N ILE A 94 -15.87 21.02 7.15
CA ILE A 94 -15.76 22.48 7.00
C ILE A 94 -16.79 23.20 7.90
N GLN A 95 -18.03 22.70 7.99
CA GLN A 95 -19.05 23.25 8.91
C GLN A 95 -18.65 23.12 10.38
N LEU A 96 -18.07 21.98 10.76
CA LEU A 96 -17.54 21.74 12.09
C LEU A 96 -16.39 22.71 12.41
N GLY A 97 -15.49 22.93 11.45
CA GLY A 97 -14.43 23.94 11.55
C GLY A 97 -14.99 25.35 11.78
N ASN A 98 -16.02 25.74 11.04
CA ASN A 98 -16.68 27.04 11.20
C ASN A 98 -17.33 27.17 12.60
N THR A 99 -17.95 26.11 13.10
CA THR A 99 -18.54 26.07 14.45
C THR A 99 -17.48 26.20 15.55
N LEU A 100 -16.32 25.58 15.34
CA LEU A 100 -15.17 25.67 16.24
C LEU A 100 -14.45 27.03 16.14
N GLN A 101 -14.77 27.84 15.13
CA GLN A 101 -14.14 29.12 14.81
C GLN A 101 -12.64 29.00 14.54
N THR A 102 -12.21 27.87 13.96
CA THR A 102 -10.82 27.58 13.66
C THR A 102 -10.42 28.01 12.25
N ASP A 103 -9.15 28.34 12.01
CA ASP A 103 -8.63 28.63 10.66
C ASP A 103 -8.37 27.34 9.89
N TYR A 104 -7.90 26.31 10.58
CA TYR A 104 -7.63 24.99 10.03
C TYR A 104 -8.27 23.88 10.88
N LEU A 105 -8.67 22.80 10.22
CA LEU A 105 -9.14 21.58 10.86
C LEU A 105 -8.27 20.41 10.39
N LEU A 106 -7.69 19.65 11.32
CA LEU A 106 -6.94 18.42 11.04
C LEU A 106 -7.83 17.23 11.37
N SER A 107 -8.07 16.37 10.38
CA SER A 107 -8.66 15.04 10.58
C SER A 107 -7.65 13.96 10.20
N GLY A 108 -7.84 12.73 10.65
CA GLY A 108 -6.93 11.65 10.28
C GLY A 108 -7.39 10.27 10.71
N THR A 109 -6.68 9.27 10.24
CA THR A 109 -6.86 7.85 10.56
C THR A 109 -5.57 7.26 11.09
N LEU A 110 -5.66 6.52 12.20
CA LEU A 110 -4.62 5.65 12.72
C LEU A 110 -4.96 4.22 12.30
N THR A 111 -4.16 3.63 11.42
CA THR A 111 -4.35 2.25 10.97
C THR A 111 -3.26 1.37 11.54
N ALA A 112 -3.60 0.26 12.20
CA ALA A 112 -2.64 -0.73 12.66
C ALA A 112 -2.86 -2.07 11.95
N ILE A 113 -1.82 -2.56 11.29
CA ILE A 113 -1.82 -3.83 10.57
C ILE A 113 -0.64 -4.65 11.07
N GLY A 114 -0.90 -5.75 11.78
CA GLY A 114 0.14 -6.53 12.45
C GLY A 114 0.80 -5.74 13.60
N GLN A 115 2.08 -5.40 13.43
CA GLN A 115 2.86 -4.57 14.38
C GLN A 115 3.12 -3.15 13.86
N SER A 116 2.87 -2.89 12.57
CA SER A 116 3.12 -1.61 11.92
C SER A 116 1.90 -0.70 12.05
N LEU A 117 2.17 0.60 12.19
CA LEU A 117 1.16 1.63 12.32
C LEU A 117 1.32 2.67 11.20
N SER A 118 0.21 3.14 10.66
CA SER A 118 0.18 4.25 9.72
C SER A 118 -0.74 5.36 10.19
N LEU A 119 -0.33 6.59 9.92
CA LEU A 119 -1.01 7.83 10.24
C LEU A 119 -1.28 8.59 8.96
N ASP A 120 -2.54 8.67 8.57
CA ASP A 120 -2.99 9.53 7.49
C ASP A 120 -3.67 10.75 8.10
N ALA A 121 -3.32 11.95 7.64
CA ALA A 121 -3.92 13.19 8.12
C ALA A 121 -4.31 14.11 6.94
N LYS A 122 -5.44 14.81 7.07
CA LYS A 122 -5.95 15.78 6.12
C LYS A 122 -6.14 17.12 6.80
N LEU A 123 -5.56 18.18 6.25
CA LEU A 123 -5.66 19.55 6.73
C LEU A 123 -6.62 20.35 5.86
N TYR A 124 -7.73 20.79 6.47
CA TYR A 124 -8.79 21.54 5.80
C TYR A 124 -8.64 23.04 6.11
N PRO A 125 -8.50 23.92 5.10
CA PRO A 125 -8.52 25.36 5.28
C PRO A 125 -9.99 25.84 5.43
N VAL A 126 -10.40 26.12 6.66
CA VAL A 126 -11.81 26.40 6.99
C VAL A 126 -12.25 27.78 6.53
N LYS A 127 -11.39 28.79 6.72
CA LYS A 127 -11.69 30.19 6.37
C LYS A 127 -11.29 30.57 4.93
N ASP A 128 -10.62 29.67 4.22
CA ASP A 128 -10.16 29.90 2.85
C ASP A 128 -10.55 28.70 1.96
N PRO A 129 -11.82 28.61 1.53
CA PRO A 129 -12.32 27.50 0.72
C PRO A 129 -11.67 27.39 -0.66
N GLY A 130 -10.92 28.42 -1.10
CA GLY A 130 -10.17 28.41 -2.34
C GLY A 130 -8.84 27.65 -2.23
N LYS A 131 -8.36 27.37 -1.02
CA LYS A 131 -7.18 26.53 -0.80
C LYS A 131 -7.54 25.05 -0.83
N PRO A 132 -6.76 24.20 -1.53
CA PRO A 132 -7.01 22.77 -1.57
C PRO A 132 -6.79 22.14 -0.18
N VAL A 133 -7.49 21.04 0.08
CA VAL A 133 -7.22 20.19 1.24
C VAL A 133 -5.87 19.52 1.06
N GLU A 134 -5.01 19.59 2.07
CA GLU A 134 -3.68 18.99 2.02
C GLU A 134 -3.65 17.65 2.77
N SER A 135 -3.07 16.63 2.15
CA SER A 135 -2.92 15.29 2.75
C SER A 135 -1.48 15.04 3.18
N PHE A 136 -1.35 14.38 4.33
CA PHE A 136 -0.11 14.05 5.02
C PHE A 136 -0.11 12.61 5.49
N TYR A 137 1.09 12.03 5.60
CA TYR A 137 1.26 10.63 5.92
C TYR A 137 2.52 10.38 6.74
N ALA A 138 2.45 9.49 7.71
CA ALA A 138 3.60 8.90 8.36
C ALA A 138 3.36 7.41 8.69
N SER A 139 4.43 6.63 8.76
CA SER A 139 4.37 5.23 9.21
C SER A 139 5.41 4.94 10.27
N ALA A 140 5.10 3.94 11.09
CA ALA A 140 5.95 3.42 12.14
C ALA A 140 6.01 1.89 11.98
N PRO A 141 7.19 1.29 11.75
CA PRO A 141 7.32 -0.17 11.61
C PRO A 141 6.83 -0.93 12.85
N THR A 142 6.99 -0.31 14.03
CA THR A 142 6.52 -0.81 15.32
C THR A 142 5.88 0.31 16.16
N GLU A 143 5.21 -0.06 17.24
CA GLU A 143 4.67 0.89 18.20
C GLU A 143 5.75 1.77 18.86
N ASP A 144 6.95 1.22 19.08
CA ASP A 144 8.07 1.97 19.67
C ASP A 144 8.54 3.13 18.77
N ASP A 145 8.32 3.00 17.46
CA ASP A 145 8.70 4.00 16.45
C ASP A 145 7.65 5.11 16.25
N ILE A 146 6.48 5.02 16.92
CA ILE A 146 5.35 5.92 16.69
C ILE A 146 5.67 7.38 17.00
N ILE A 147 6.53 7.63 17.99
CA ILE A 147 6.94 8.97 18.39
C ILE A 147 7.69 9.66 17.25
N THR A 148 8.54 8.92 16.53
CA THR A 148 9.30 9.41 15.37
C THR A 148 8.37 9.67 14.19
N ALA A 149 7.44 8.76 13.91
CA ALA A 149 6.46 8.92 12.84
C ALA A 149 5.59 10.18 13.05
N VAL A 150 5.13 10.42 14.28
CA VAL A 150 4.37 11.64 14.62
C VAL A 150 5.22 12.90 14.52
N ASP A 151 6.54 12.80 14.71
CA ASP A 151 7.46 13.94 14.61
C ASP A 151 7.59 14.36 13.15
N SER A 152 7.83 13.37 12.29
CA SER A 152 7.86 13.55 10.85
C SER A 152 6.53 14.12 10.34
N LEU A 153 5.39 13.59 10.79
CA LEU A 153 4.07 14.07 10.38
C LEU A 153 3.85 15.53 10.76
N ALA A 154 4.21 15.93 11.98
CA ALA A 154 4.07 17.31 12.44
C ALA A 154 4.95 18.26 11.62
N TRP A 155 6.19 17.86 11.34
CA TRP A 155 7.09 18.66 10.52
C TRP A 155 6.66 18.77 9.06
N ASP A 156 6.16 17.69 8.45
CA ASP A 156 5.63 17.73 7.10
C ASP A 156 4.49 18.75 6.98
N ILE A 157 3.58 18.78 7.97
CA ILE A 157 2.49 19.75 8.06
C ILE A 157 3.05 21.17 8.25
N ALA A 158 3.98 21.36 9.18
CA ALA A 158 4.56 22.66 9.49
C ALA A 158 5.28 23.27 8.29
N GLU A 159 6.03 22.46 7.55
CA GLU A 159 6.80 22.87 6.39
C GLU A 159 5.89 23.21 5.20
N LYS A 160 5.00 22.28 4.84
CA LYS A 160 4.15 22.42 3.66
C LYS A 160 3.05 23.46 3.83
N SER A 161 2.30 23.42 4.94
CA SER A 161 1.11 24.26 5.13
C SER A 161 1.42 25.61 5.77
N PHE A 162 2.54 25.71 6.50
CA PHE A 162 2.86 26.89 7.32
C PHE A 162 4.25 27.47 7.04
N GLY A 163 4.98 26.96 6.03
CA GLY A 163 6.25 27.51 5.56
C GLY A 163 7.38 27.49 6.60
N LYS A 164 7.33 26.56 7.56
CA LYS A 164 8.36 26.40 8.59
C LYS A 164 9.54 25.59 8.06
N GLN A 165 10.73 25.85 8.58
CA GLN A 165 11.93 25.10 8.21
C GLN A 165 12.23 24.04 9.26
N ARG A 166 12.33 22.78 8.80
CA ARG A 166 12.71 21.65 9.66
C ARG A 166 14.15 21.83 10.15
N PRO A 167 14.42 21.77 11.47
CA PRO A 167 15.75 21.81 12.01
C PRO A 167 16.55 20.63 11.50
N VAL A 168 17.71 20.90 10.90
CA VAL A 168 18.65 19.85 10.53
C VAL A 168 19.18 19.22 11.84
N PRO A 169 19.10 17.89 12.02
CA PRO A 169 19.61 17.25 13.23
C PRO A 169 21.08 17.61 13.47
N LYS A 170 21.42 18.09 14.67
CA LYS A 170 22.81 18.43 15.05
C LYS A 170 23.76 17.23 15.10
N TYR A 171 23.23 16.03 14.91
CA TYR A 171 23.97 14.80 14.66
C TYR A 171 23.26 14.05 13.54
N PRO A 172 23.90 13.79 12.39
CA PRO A 172 23.33 12.87 11.42
C PRO A 172 23.21 11.50 12.08
N GLN A 173 21.98 10.96 12.14
CA GLN A 173 21.80 9.51 12.14
C GLN A 173 22.61 8.98 10.96
N GLN A 174 23.45 7.97 11.19
CA GLN A 174 24.38 7.43 10.21
C GLN A 174 23.62 7.02 8.94
N ALA A 175 23.57 7.94 7.98
CA ALA A 175 23.29 7.63 6.60
C ALA A 175 24.47 6.78 6.12
N GLN A 176 24.19 5.51 5.87
CA GLN A 176 25.07 4.65 5.10
C GLN A 176 25.30 5.33 3.74
N MET A 177 26.57 5.61 3.44
CA MET A 177 27.03 6.03 2.13
C MET A 177 28.37 5.33 1.84
N PRO A 178 28.75 5.20 0.55
CA PRO A 178 29.29 3.97 -0.03
C PRO A 178 30.80 3.77 0.18
N GLY A 179 31.23 2.54 -0.05
CA GLY A 179 32.60 2.09 0.13
C GLY A 179 33.64 2.66 -0.85
N ASN A 180 34.89 2.55 -0.37
CA ASN A 180 36.18 2.61 -1.06
C ASN A 180 36.71 3.95 -1.57
N ALA A 181 37.44 4.63 -0.69
CA ALA A 181 38.75 5.21 -1.04
C ALA A 181 39.77 4.88 0.06
N ALA A 182 40.76 4.06 -0.27
CA ALA A 182 41.87 3.75 0.62
C ALA A 182 42.82 4.96 0.72
N MET A 183 43.11 5.42 1.94
CA MET A 183 44.19 6.35 2.27
C MET A 183 44.92 5.83 3.53
N PRO A 184 46.24 6.08 3.65
CA PRO A 184 47.14 5.27 4.48
C PRO A 184 47.05 5.60 5.98
N MET A 185 47.11 4.55 6.80
CA MET A 185 47.18 4.61 8.26
C MET A 185 48.54 5.15 8.73
N GLN A 186 48.54 6.32 9.37
CA GLN A 186 49.57 6.69 10.35
C GLN A 186 48.92 6.81 11.73
N GLY A 187 49.55 6.11 12.68
CA GLY A 187 48.93 5.68 13.94
C GLY A 187 48.57 6.81 14.90
N ILE A 188 47.41 6.65 15.52
CA ILE A 188 47.06 7.25 16.80
C ILE A 188 46.35 6.16 17.62
N GLN A 189 46.96 5.79 18.75
CA GLN A 189 46.40 4.88 19.75
C GLN A 189 45.13 5.48 20.38
N PRO A 190 44.06 4.71 20.62
CA PRO A 190 42.91 5.19 21.39
C PRO A 190 43.26 5.34 22.89
N PRO A 191 42.78 6.40 23.57
CA PRO A 191 43.04 6.61 25.00
C PRO A 191 42.21 5.66 25.89
N ALA A 192 42.80 5.32 27.04
CA ALA A 192 42.23 4.43 28.05
C ALA A 192 41.01 5.04 28.79
N LEU A 193 40.06 4.17 29.16
CA LEU A 193 38.87 4.48 29.98
C LEU A 193 39.25 4.81 31.44
N PRO A 194 38.62 5.81 32.08
CA PRO A 194 38.74 6.00 33.53
C PRO A 194 37.84 5.03 34.29
N THR A 195 38.45 4.26 35.19
CA THR A 195 37.79 3.48 36.24
C THR A 195 37.34 4.38 37.38
N GLY A 196 36.04 4.44 37.64
CA GLY A 196 35.48 5.08 38.84
C GLY A 196 34.00 4.74 39.00
N GLU A 197 33.69 3.82 39.92
CA GLU A 197 32.32 3.55 40.37
C GLU A 197 31.78 4.70 41.24
N PRO A 198 30.46 4.91 41.24
CA PRO A 198 29.77 5.21 42.49
C PRO A 198 28.71 4.17 42.83
N GLN A 199 28.83 3.62 44.04
CA GLN A 199 27.84 2.84 44.76
C GLN A 199 26.58 3.67 45.09
N GLY A 200 25.41 3.05 44.95
CA GLY A 200 24.12 3.59 45.42
C GLY A 200 22.98 2.61 45.14
N ASP A 201 22.51 1.95 46.20
CA ASP A 201 21.49 0.88 46.22
C ASP A 201 20.09 1.36 45.75
N PRO A 202 19.35 0.61 44.91
CA PRO A 202 18.00 0.96 44.48
C PRO A 202 16.92 0.24 45.31
N ALA A 203 16.35 0.92 46.31
CA ALA A 203 15.05 0.54 46.86
C ALA A 203 13.97 1.47 46.30
N TYR A 204 12.82 0.90 45.90
CA TYR A 204 11.64 1.54 45.28
C TYR A 204 11.67 1.70 43.75
N ARG A 205 11.70 0.57 43.05
CA ARG A 205 10.88 0.39 41.83
C ARG A 205 10.00 -0.84 42.03
N THR A 206 8.71 -0.61 42.27
CA THR A 206 7.67 -1.62 42.13
C THR A 206 7.72 -2.16 40.69
N ALA A 207 7.97 -3.45 40.53
CA ALA A 207 7.97 -4.12 39.25
C ALA A 207 6.54 -4.18 38.69
N HIS A 208 6.38 -3.72 37.44
CA HIS A 208 5.21 -4.02 36.61
C HIS A 208 5.15 -5.54 36.34
N PRO A 209 3.98 -6.21 36.41
CA PRO A 209 3.86 -7.66 36.26
C PRO A 209 4.39 -8.22 34.92
N ASP A 210 4.58 -7.38 33.91
CA ASP A 210 5.06 -7.82 32.59
C ASP A 210 6.58 -8.06 32.54
N ARG A 211 7.33 -7.58 33.54
CA ARG A 211 8.78 -7.86 33.62
C ARG A 211 9.11 -9.22 34.26
N GLN A 212 8.12 -9.97 34.72
CA GLN A 212 8.27 -11.39 35.07
C GLN A 212 7.88 -12.34 33.91
N PHE A 213 7.35 -11.81 32.80
CA PHE A 213 7.09 -12.58 31.58
C PHE A 213 8.12 -12.36 30.46
N MET A 214 9.07 -11.44 30.63
CA MET A 214 10.12 -11.12 29.64
C MET A 214 11.53 -11.09 30.25
N GLY A 215 11.84 -12.05 31.12
CA GLY A 215 13.20 -12.31 31.61
C GLY A 215 13.59 -13.75 31.31
N ASN A 216 14.61 -13.93 30.46
CA ASN A 216 15.15 -15.18 29.91
C ASN A 216 14.40 -15.76 28.69
N TYR A 217 14.69 -15.21 27.51
CA TYR A 217 14.57 -15.96 26.25
C TYR A 217 15.89 -15.94 25.49
N GLN A 218 16.88 -16.56 26.13
CA GLN A 218 18.03 -17.16 25.47
C GLN A 218 17.74 -18.66 25.43
N GLY A 219 17.49 -19.21 24.24
CA GLY A 219 17.37 -20.66 24.00
C GLY A 219 16.17 -21.33 24.67
N GLY A 220 15.14 -21.67 23.89
CA GLY A 220 14.04 -22.49 24.40
C GLY A 220 12.93 -22.70 23.39
N ASN A 221 12.86 -23.92 22.88
CA ASN A 221 11.79 -24.49 22.06
C ASN A 221 10.40 -24.35 22.71
N TYR A 222 9.36 -24.59 21.89
CA TYR A 222 7.90 -24.75 22.17
C TYR A 222 7.01 -23.51 21.96
N GLY A 223 5.88 -23.61 21.25
CA GLY A 223 5.26 -24.80 20.65
C GLY A 223 3.89 -24.51 20.06
N GLY A 224 3.64 -25.03 18.85
CA GLY A 224 2.35 -24.95 18.18
C GLY A 224 2.38 -25.28 16.68
N GLY A 225 3.21 -26.24 16.24
CA GLY A 225 3.24 -26.73 14.86
C GLY A 225 4.17 -27.93 14.71
N SER A 226 3.77 -28.95 13.97
CA SER A 226 4.44 -30.26 13.81
C SER A 226 5.92 -30.19 13.32
N PRO A 227 6.74 -31.24 13.56
CA PRO A 227 8.21 -31.14 13.62
C PRO A 227 9.00 -31.20 12.30
N ILE A 228 8.40 -31.00 11.12
CA ILE A 228 9.06 -31.43 9.86
C ILE A 228 9.36 -30.32 8.84
N LEU A 229 8.70 -29.16 8.81
CA LEU A 229 9.05 -28.09 7.85
C LEU A 229 8.76 -26.69 8.42
N TYR A 230 9.80 -25.89 8.62
CA TYR A 230 9.72 -24.43 8.68
C TYR A 230 10.16 -23.90 7.32
N PRO A 231 9.42 -23.00 6.64
CA PRO A 231 9.99 -22.26 5.52
C PRO A 231 11.09 -21.35 6.11
N SER A 232 12.33 -21.76 5.88
CA SER A 232 13.53 -21.28 6.60
C SER A 232 14.33 -20.26 5.79
N ALA A 233 13.84 -19.80 4.62
CA ALA A 233 14.72 -19.13 3.67
C ALA A 233 14.93 -17.64 3.96
N ILE A 234 13.88 -16.89 4.37
CA ILE A 234 13.94 -15.42 4.51
C ILE A 234 13.16 -14.96 5.75
N THR A 235 13.84 -14.24 6.67
CA THR A 235 13.22 -13.65 7.87
C THR A 235 12.86 -12.17 7.73
N SER A 236 13.15 -11.52 6.60
CA SER A 236 12.88 -10.08 6.42
C SER A 236 11.43 -9.77 6.04
N ALA A 237 10.64 -10.76 5.61
CA ALA A 237 9.23 -10.62 5.21
C ALA A 237 8.26 -10.27 6.37
N PHE A 238 8.78 -9.80 7.51
CA PHE A 238 8.00 -9.47 8.71
C PHE A 238 7.81 -7.97 8.95
N GLY A 239 8.62 -7.10 8.33
CA GLY A 239 8.48 -5.63 8.40
C GLY A 239 8.00 -5.07 7.07
N PHE A 240 7.11 -4.07 7.11
CA PHE A 240 6.68 -3.34 5.90
C PHE A 240 6.52 -1.84 6.19
N THR A 241 6.74 -1.04 5.16
CA THR A 241 6.21 0.32 5.06
C THR A 241 4.92 0.31 4.24
N LYS A 242 4.16 1.38 4.28
CA LYS A 242 2.88 1.49 3.56
C LYS A 242 2.79 2.86 2.89
N THR A 243 2.00 2.95 1.82
CA THR A 243 1.68 4.23 1.16
C THR A 243 0.58 4.99 1.90
N GLN A 244 0.21 6.17 1.41
CA GLN A 244 -1.05 6.79 1.82
C GLN A 244 -2.26 5.86 1.52
N ASN A 245 -3.38 6.07 2.23
CA ASN A 245 -4.65 5.45 1.85
C ASN A 245 -5.25 6.14 0.62
N PHE A 246 -5.84 5.33 -0.25
CA PHE A 246 -6.65 5.75 -1.39
C PHE A 246 -8.12 5.56 -1.04
N ASP A 247 -8.97 6.50 -1.46
CA ASP A 247 -10.42 6.47 -1.24
C ASP A 247 -11.18 5.74 -2.37
N TYR A 248 -10.49 4.84 -3.08
CA TYR A 248 -11.07 3.95 -4.09
C TYR A 248 -10.63 2.50 -3.90
N ALA A 249 -11.52 1.57 -4.26
CA ALA A 249 -11.24 0.14 -4.24
C ALA A 249 -10.29 -0.24 -5.40
N MET A 250 -9.12 -0.78 -5.04
CA MET A 250 -8.12 -1.27 -5.98
C MET A 250 -8.59 -2.57 -6.67
N GLN A 251 -8.58 -2.60 -8.01
CA GLN A 251 -8.80 -3.81 -8.81
C GLN A 251 -7.48 -4.51 -9.15
N GLY A 252 -6.40 -3.73 -9.25
CA GLY A 252 -5.05 -4.24 -9.52
C GLY A 252 -4.03 -3.11 -9.49
N PHE A 253 -2.75 -3.46 -9.47
CA PHE A 253 -1.66 -2.52 -9.73
C PHE A 253 -0.48 -3.27 -10.34
N ASP A 254 0.41 -2.53 -10.98
CA ASP A 254 1.70 -3.04 -11.41
C ASP A 254 2.80 -1.98 -11.28
N ILE A 255 4.06 -2.40 -11.38
CA ILE A 255 5.25 -1.57 -11.15
C ILE A 255 6.19 -1.65 -12.35
N GLY A 256 6.71 -0.51 -12.78
CA GLY A 256 7.58 -0.37 -13.95
C GLY A 256 8.05 1.07 -14.12
N ASP A 257 9.21 1.28 -14.74
CA ASP A 257 9.71 2.62 -15.11
C ASP A 257 8.94 3.17 -16.32
N ILE A 258 7.94 4.02 -16.10
CA ILE A 258 7.02 4.47 -17.15
C ILE A 258 7.52 5.74 -17.85
N ASP A 259 8.20 6.61 -17.11
CA ASP A 259 8.71 7.87 -17.65
C ASP A 259 10.13 7.78 -18.23
N GLY A 260 10.85 6.69 -17.96
CA GLY A 260 12.18 6.38 -18.46
C GLY A 260 13.30 7.03 -17.64
N ASP A 261 13.03 7.37 -16.36
CA ASP A 261 14.03 7.97 -15.47
C ASP A 261 14.92 6.95 -14.74
N GLY A 262 14.67 5.66 -14.94
CA GLY A 262 15.38 4.54 -14.32
C GLY A 262 14.84 4.14 -12.95
N LYS A 263 13.79 4.78 -12.45
CA LYS A 263 13.12 4.44 -11.19
C LYS A 263 11.77 3.80 -11.47
N GLN A 264 11.31 3.00 -10.52
CA GLN A 264 10.03 2.33 -10.64
C GLN A 264 8.87 3.28 -10.33
N ASP A 265 7.91 3.35 -11.24
CA ASP A 265 6.60 3.96 -11.03
C ASP A 265 5.57 2.90 -10.63
N VAL A 266 4.45 3.36 -10.07
CA VAL A 266 3.32 2.49 -9.70
C VAL A 266 2.07 2.93 -10.45
N VAL A 267 1.43 1.97 -11.13
CA VAL A 267 0.11 2.20 -11.76
C VAL A 267 -0.95 1.39 -11.06
N ILE A 268 -1.97 2.07 -10.54
CA ILE A 268 -3.07 1.46 -9.81
C ILE A 268 -4.37 1.58 -10.63
N ALA A 269 -5.06 0.46 -10.81
CA ALA A 269 -6.41 0.43 -11.36
C ALA A 269 -7.45 0.47 -10.23
N SER A 270 -8.36 1.43 -10.30
CA SER A 270 -9.65 1.38 -9.62
C SER A 270 -10.67 0.63 -10.48
N LYS A 271 -11.97 0.76 -10.17
CA LYS A 271 -13.04 0.14 -10.95
C LYS A 271 -13.05 0.62 -12.41
N ASP A 272 -12.82 1.89 -12.67
CA ASP A 272 -12.99 2.54 -13.98
C ASP A 272 -11.91 3.59 -14.30
N LYS A 273 -10.90 3.74 -13.44
CA LYS A 273 -9.77 4.65 -13.66
C LYS A 273 -8.46 3.92 -13.45
N ILE A 274 -7.44 4.33 -14.18
CA ILE A 274 -6.04 4.02 -13.84
C ILE A 274 -5.35 5.31 -13.38
N TYR A 275 -4.48 5.18 -12.41
CA TYR A 275 -3.68 6.26 -11.86
C TYR A 275 -2.21 5.87 -11.93
N ALA A 276 -1.36 6.75 -12.46
CA ALA A 276 0.08 6.58 -12.50
C ALA A 276 0.74 7.50 -11.47
N TYR A 277 1.67 6.92 -10.70
CA TYR A 277 2.31 7.55 -9.57
C TYR A 277 3.83 7.35 -9.61
N HIS A 278 4.56 8.40 -9.28
CA HIS A 278 5.95 8.26 -8.87
C HIS A 278 5.99 7.75 -7.42
N LEU A 279 6.92 6.84 -7.12
CA LEU A 279 7.19 6.39 -5.76
C LEU A 279 8.31 7.22 -5.14
N THR A 280 7.96 8.11 -4.21
CA THR A 280 8.91 9.00 -3.50
C THR A 280 8.75 8.83 -1.99
N ASP A 281 9.78 8.34 -1.30
CA ASP A 281 9.80 8.18 0.17
C ASP A 281 8.55 7.48 0.74
N ASN A 282 8.17 6.33 0.15
CA ASN A 282 6.95 5.58 0.44
C ASN A 282 5.63 6.29 0.10
N ARG A 283 5.64 7.44 -0.59
CA ARG A 283 4.43 8.13 -1.07
C ARG A 283 4.26 7.96 -2.57
N LEU A 284 3.01 7.78 -2.98
CA LEU A 284 2.64 7.72 -4.40
C LEU A 284 2.18 9.10 -4.85
N VAL A 285 3.01 9.78 -5.65
CA VAL A 285 2.75 11.14 -6.15
C VAL A 285 2.15 11.04 -7.56
N PRO A 286 0.89 11.45 -7.77
CA PRO A 286 0.22 11.25 -9.06
C PRO A 286 0.82 12.13 -10.13
N PHE A 287 1.03 11.57 -11.32
CA PHE A 287 1.44 12.33 -12.51
C PHE A 287 0.57 12.05 -13.74
N GLY A 288 -0.25 11.00 -13.74
CA GLY A 288 -1.14 10.68 -14.85
C GLY A 288 -2.40 9.93 -14.43
N GLU A 289 -3.47 10.10 -15.20
CA GLU A 289 -4.76 9.40 -15.01
C GLU A 289 -5.41 9.12 -16.37
N ILE A 290 -6.06 7.96 -16.50
CA ILE A 290 -6.93 7.65 -17.63
C ILE A 290 -8.25 7.07 -17.10
N GLU A 291 -9.37 7.60 -17.61
CA GLU A 291 -10.71 7.18 -17.25
C GLU A 291 -11.35 6.32 -18.36
N PHE A 292 -11.90 5.17 -17.97
CA PHE A 292 -12.72 4.33 -18.83
C PHE A 292 -14.16 4.86 -18.88
N GLN A 293 -14.89 4.54 -19.94
CA GLN A 293 -16.34 4.78 -19.95
C GLN A 293 -16.98 4.00 -18.79
N SER A 294 -17.92 4.62 -18.08
CA SER A 294 -18.55 4.09 -16.85
C SER A 294 -19.23 2.71 -16.97
N ARG A 295 -19.49 2.24 -18.20
CA ARG A 295 -20.01 0.89 -18.47
C ARG A 295 -18.94 -0.21 -18.36
N TYR A 296 -17.67 0.14 -18.50
CA TYR A 296 -16.56 -0.78 -18.38
C TYR A 296 -16.07 -0.83 -16.95
N LYS A 297 -15.70 -2.02 -16.49
CA LYS A 297 -14.94 -2.23 -15.27
C LYS A 297 -13.55 -2.78 -15.62
N ILE A 298 -12.50 -2.26 -14.99
CA ILE A 298 -11.14 -2.75 -15.17
C ILE A 298 -10.99 -4.08 -14.43
N ILE A 299 -10.37 -5.07 -15.09
CA ILE A 299 -10.16 -6.41 -14.52
C ILE A 299 -8.69 -6.86 -14.54
N SER A 300 -7.84 -6.17 -15.30
CA SER A 300 -6.42 -6.50 -15.42
C SER A 300 -5.64 -5.25 -15.84
N LEU A 301 -4.45 -5.09 -15.27
CA LEU A 301 -3.50 -4.02 -15.54
C LEU A 301 -2.09 -4.60 -15.40
N ASP A 302 -1.28 -4.47 -16.44
CA ASP A 302 0.13 -4.89 -16.43
C ASP A 302 1.03 -3.85 -17.10
N LEU A 303 2.29 -3.82 -16.70
CA LEU A 303 3.35 -2.96 -17.22
C LEU A 303 4.46 -3.78 -17.89
N ALA A 304 4.93 -3.36 -19.05
CA ALA A 304 6.11 -3.93 -19.71
C ALA A 304 6.67 -2.98 -20.76
N ASP A 305 7.99 -2.91 -20.91
CA ASP A 305 8.64 -2.35 -22.09
C ASP A 305 8.69 -3.42 -23.19
N LEU A 306 7.66 -3.45 -24.05
CA LEU A 306 7.58 -4.41 -25.16
C LEU A 306 8.09 -3.83 -26.48
N ASN A 307 8.20 -2.50 -26.60
CA ASN A 307 8.77 -1.87 -27.78
C ASN A 307 10.30 -1.66 -27.70
N GLY A 308 10.88 -1.86 -26.51
CA GLY A 308 12.32 -1.83 -26.26
C GLY A 308 12.90 -0.42 -26.17
N ASN A 309 12.09 0.60 -25.84
CA ASN A 309 12.54 1.99 -25.76
C ASN A 309 13.01 2.41 -24.36
N GLY A 310 13.01 1.49 -23.39
CA GLY A 310 13.40 1.74 -22.00
C GLY A 310 12.27 2.28 -21.13
N LYS A 311 11.05 2.41 -21.63
CA LYS A 311 9.86 2.82 -20.87
C LYS A 311 8.85 1.68 -20.82
N ALA A 312 8.33 1.41 -19.63
CA ALA A 312 7.25 0.49 -19.43
C ALA A 312 5.95 1.08 -20.00
N GLU A 313 5.32 0.34 -20.90
CA GLU A 313 4.00 0.67 -21.43
C GLU A 313 2.91 0.02 -20.56
N ILE A 314 1.72 0.62 -20.56
CA ILE A 314 0.59 0.20 -19.74
C ILE A 314 -0.41 -0.58 -20.58
N TYR A 315 -0.68 -1.82 -20.21
CA TYR A 315 -1.67 -2.68 -20.86
C TYR A 315 -2.83 -2.95 -19.92
N VAL A 316 -4.05 -2.53 -20.32
CA VAL A 316 -5.23 -2.58 -19.44
C VAL A 316 -6.39 -3.25 -20.15
N THR A 317 -7.08 -4.13 -19.43
CA THR A 317 -8.34 -4.71 -19.89
C THR A 317 -9.51 -4.18 -19.06
N GLY A 318 -10.41 -3.44 -19.71
CA GLY A 318 -11.76 -3.19 -19.23
C GLY A 318 -12.75 -4.23 -19.79
N VAL A 319 -13.91 -4.39 -19.15
CA VAL A 319 -14.97 -5.29 -19.61
C VAL A 319 -16.34 -4.67 -19.41
N ASP A 320 -17.21 -4.78 -20.42
CA ASP A 320 -18.65 -4.58 -20.24
C ASP A 320 -19.30 -5.95 -20.21
N TRP A 321 -19.67 -6.37 -19.00
CA TRP A 321 -20.24 -7.68 -18.69
C TRP A 321 -19.29 -8.83 -19.06
N ILE A 322 -19.22 -9.25 -20.33
CA ILE A 322 -18.24 -10.23 -20.85
C ILE A 322 -17.49 -9.73 -22.09
N THR A 323 -17.79 -8.53 -22.58
CA THR A 323 -17.16 -7.96 -23.78
C THR A 323 -15.93 -7.17 -23.37
N PRO A 324 -14.70 -7.61 -23.72
CA PRO A 324 -13.49 -6.88 -23.38
C PRO A 324 -13.37 -5.59 -24.21
N ASN A 325 -12.72 -4.61 -23.59
CA ASN A 325 -12.29 -3.36 -24.18
C ASN A 325 -10.91 -3.06 -23.59
N SER A 326 -9.86 -3.37 -24.34
CA SER A 326 -8.48 -3.15 -23.93
C SER A 326 -7.87 -1.92 -24.59
N MET A 327 -6.83 -1.40 -23.92
CA MET A 327 -5.98 -0.32 -24.41
C MET A 327 -4.52 -0.54 -23.99
N GLY A 328 -3.62 -0.05 -24.82
CA GLY A 328 -2.19 0.06 -24.54
C GLY A 328 -1.80 1.54 -24.51
N LEU A 329 -0.99 1.95 -23.54
CA LEU A 329 -0.63 3.34 -23.30
C LEU A 329 0.87 3.51 -23.12
N GLU A 330 1.42 4.62 -23.59
CA GLU A 330 2.81 5.00 -23.39
C GLU A 330 2.90 6.45 -22.92
N TRP A 331 3.78 6.74 -21.96
CA TRP A 331 3.95 8.09 -21.44
C TRP A 331 4.88 8.94 -22.31
N GLN A 332 4.35 10.06 -22.80
CA GLN A 332 5.07 11.01 -23.65
C GLN A 332 5.64 12.22 -22.87
N GLY A 333 5.81 12.07 -21.54
CA GLY A 333 6.39 13.10 -20.67
C GLY A 333 5.35 14.05 -20.05
N LYS A 334 4.17 14.18 -20.64
CA LYS A 334 3.07 15.03 -20.12
C LYS A 334 1.70 14.35 -20.15
N GLU A 335 1.48 13.49 -21.12
CA GLU A 335 0.23 12.76 -21.30
C GLU A 335 0.51 11.36 -21.82
N PHE A 336 -0.51 10.50 -21.75
CA PHE A 336 -0.46 9.16 -22.32
C PHE A 336 -0.91 9.18 -23.78
N ASP A 337 -0.08 8.61 -24.64
CA ASP A 337 -0.46 8.26 -26.01
C ASP A 337 -0.96 6.81 -26.06
N TYR A 338 -1.87 6.53 -26.98
CA TYR A 338 -2.43 5.20 -27.16
C TYR A 338 -1.60 4.39 -28.15
N LEU A 339 -1.01 3.30 -27.66
CA LEU A 339 -0.49 2.23 -28.53
C LEU A 339 -1.63 1.56 -29.27
N PHE A 340 -2.75 1.31 -28.60
CA PHE A 340 -4.01 0.86 -29.21
C PHE A 340 -5.16 1.19 -28.26
N LYS A 341 -6.40 1.22 -28.78
CA LYS A 341 -7.58 1.58 -27.98
C LYS A 341 -8.85 0.88 -28.46
N ASN A 342 -9.71 0.50 -27.53
CA ASN A 342 -11.01 -0.12 -27.78
C ASN A 342 -10.92 -1.50 -28.45
N GLU A 343 -9.83 -2.23 -28.21
CA GLU A 343 -9.64 -3.55 -28.79
C GLU A 343 -10.48 -4.59 -28.07
N ARG A 344 -11.07 -5.52 -28.82
CA ARG A 344 -11.96 -6.58 -28.27
C ARG A 344 -11.17 -7.82 -27.87
N TRP A 345 -10.10 -7.59 -27.13
CA TRP A 345 -9.21 -8.62 -26.59
C TRP A 345 -9.10 -8.44 -25.08
N TYR A 346 -9.22 -9.53 -24.33
CA TYR A 346 -8.58 -9.63 -23.02
C TYR A 346 -7.08 -9.65 -23.26
N VAL A 347 -6.34 -8.79 -22.56
CA VAL A 347 -4.88 -8.70 -22.67
C VAL A 347 -4.22 -8.75 -21.29
N ARG A 348 -3.01 -9.29 -21.26
CA ARG A 348 -2.07 -9.25 -20.14
C ARG A 348 -0.64 -9.41 -20.66
N THR A 349 0.35 -9.01 -19.88
CA THR A 349 1.74 -9.37 -20.15
C THR A 349 2.09 -10.70 -19.46
N MET A 350 2.98 -11.47 -20.07
CA MET A 350 3.43 -12.75 -19.52
C MET A 350 4.85 -13.05 -19.99
N TYR A 351 5.68 -13.58 -19.10
CA TYR A 351 6.96 -14.16 -19.48
C TYR A 351 6.74 -15.55 -20.10
N ILE A 352 7.27 -15.77 -21.29
CA ILE A 352 7.26 -17.06 -21.98
C ILE A 352 8.71 -17.56 -22.04
N PRO A 353 9.04 -18.75 -21.50
CA PRO A 353 10.38 -19.32 -21.59
C PRO A 353 10.88 -19.38 -23.03
N GLY A 354 12.04 -18.78 -23.30
CA GLY A 354 12.58 -18.58 -24.65
C GLY A 354 12.30 -17.17 -25.18
N PRO A 355 11.08 -16.85 -25.69
CA PRO A 355 10.77 -15.54 -26.27
C PRO A 355 10.89 -14.34 -25.31
N GLY A 356 10.72 -14.57 -24.00
CA GLY A 356 10.72 -13.50 -22.99
C GLY A 356 9.33 -12.93 -22.70
N LYS A 357 9.28 -11.70 -22.18
CA LYS A 357 8.03 -11.01 -21.82
C LYS A 357 7.28 -10.57 -23.08
N MET A 358 6.01 -10.93 -23.20
CA MET A 358 5.18 -10.63 -24.37
C MET A 358 3.76 -10.22 -23.98
N LEU A 359 3.05 -9.57 -24.91
CA LEU A 359 1.61 -9.32 -24.80
C LEU A 359 0.85 -10.56 -25.23
N ILE A 360 -0.01 -11.08 -24.36
CA ILE A 360 -0.82 -12.26 -24.62
C ILE A 360 -2.29 -11.87 -24.55
N GLY A 361 -3.14 -12.48 -25.38
CA GLY A 361 -4.55 -12.21 -25.33
C GLY A 361 -5.48 -13.34 -25.75
N GLN A 362 -6.74 -13.13 -25.38
CA GLN A 362 -7.86 -14.05 -25.63
C GLN A 362 -9.09 -13.23 -26.02
N LYS A 363 -9.90 -13.73 -26.96
CA LYS A 363 -11.17 -13.08 -27.32
C LYS A 363 -12.30 -13.53 -26.39
N ALA A 364 -13.37 -12.74 -26.32
CA ALA A 364 -14.67 -13.26 -25.90
C ALA A 364 -15.38 -13.96 -27.06
N GLN A 365 -16.39 -14.78 -26.78
CA GLN A 365 -17.31 -15.30 -27.78
C GLN A 365 -18.77 -15.05 -27.39
N ILE A 366 -19.70 -15.35 -28.30
CA ILE A 366 -21.13 -15.18 -28.02
C ILE A 366 -21.50 -16.08 -26.84
N ASN A 367 -22.05 -15.50 -25.78
CA ASN A 367 -22.50 -16.17 -24.56
C ASN A 367 -21.40 -16.87 -23.73
N GLU A 368 -20.11 -16.62 -24.00
CA GLU A 368 -19.02 -17.10 -23.15
C GLU A 368 -17.95 -16.02 -23.00
N ALA A 369 -17.45 -15.85 -21.76
CA ALA A 369 -16.50 -14.78 -21.47
C ALA A 369 -15.16 -14.97 -22.16
N PHE A 370 -14.73 -16.21 -22.37
CA PHE A 370 -13.43 -16.53 -22.95
C PHE A 370 -13.63 -17.52 -24.10
N ALA A 371 -13.20 -17.13 -25.30
CA ALA A 371 -13.18 -17.99 -26.48
C ALA A 371 -12.03 -19.00 -26.39
N SER A 372 -12.13 -20.09 -27.14
CA SER A 372 -11.04 -21.06 -27.24
C SER A 372 -9.78 -20.42 -27.85
N GLY A 373 -8.64 -20.71 -27.22
CA GLY A 373 -7.32 -20.31 -27.67
C GLY A 373 -6.84 -18.98 -27.12
N ILE A 374 -5.54 -18.97 -26.82
CA ILE A 374 -4.81 -17.86 -26.24
C ILE A 374 -3.63 -17.61 -27.17
N TYR A 375 -3.40 -16.35 -27.52
CA TYR A 375 -2.50 -15.97 -28.60
C TYR A 375 -1.48 -14.96 -28.13
N GLN A 376 -0.27 -15.04 -28.69
CA GLN A 376 0.67 -13.93 -28.67
C GLN A 376 0.08 -12.79 -29.49
N LEU A 377 0.23 -11.56 -29.00
CA LEU A 377 -0.27 -10.35 -29.64
C LEU A 377 0.87 -9.40 -29.97
N ARG A 378 0.73 -8.70 -31.09
CA ARG A 378 1.60 -7.60 -31.49
C ARG A 378 0.76 -6.36 -31.78
N VAL A 379 1.29 -5.20 -31.38
CA VAL A 379 0.75 -3.90 -31.79
C VAL A 379 1.35 -3.53 -33.14
N THR A 380 0.50 -3.38 -34.16
CA THR A 380 0.90 -2.94 -35.51
C THR A 380 -0.09 -1.88 -35.96
N ASP A 381 0.37 -0.70 -36.39
CA ASP A 381 -0.51 0.41 -36.84
C ASP A 381 -1.65 0.72 -35.85
N ASN A 382 -1.31 0.75 -34.57
CA ASN A 382 -2.21 1.00 -33.44
C ASN A 382 -3.37 0.00 -33.24
N ILE A 383 -3.28 -1.19 -33.83
CA ILE A 383 -4.24 -2.28 -33.64
C ILE A 383 -3.55 -3.55 -33.14
N LEU A 384 -4.32 -4.41 -32.47
CA LEU A 384 -3.82 -5.71 -32.00
C LEU A 384 -3.98 -6.78 -33.09
N GLN A 385 -2.85 -7.38 -33.45
CA GLN A 385 -2.80 -8.54 -34.33
C GLN A 385 -2.38 -9.77 -33.53
N HIS A 386 -3.01 -10.92 -33.80
CA HIS A 386 -2.63 -12.16 -33.15
C HIS A 386 -1.60 -12.93 -33.99
N GLU A 387 -0.67 -13.57 -33.31
CA GLU A 387 0.39 -14.37 -33.89
C GLU A 387 0.16 -15.85 -33.51
N GLU A 388 1.14 -16.47 -32.86
CA GLU A 388 1.12 -17.87 -32.47
C GLU A 388 0.11 -18.16 -31.35
N LYS A 389 -0.62 -19.29 -31.46
CA LYS A 389 -1.46 -19.82 -30.38
C LYS A 389 -0.56 -20.50 -29.35
N LEU A 390 -0.71 -20.15 -28.07
CA LEU A 390 0.02 -20.78 -26.98
C LEU A 390 -0.37 -22.26 -26.82
N SER A 391 0.63 -23.10 -26.56
CA SER A 391 0.44 -24.53 -26.27
C SER A 391 0.10 -24.74 -24.79
N VAL A 392 -1.15 -24.44 -24.44
CA VAL A 392 -1.71 -24.62 -23.09
C VAL A 392 -3.06 -25.34 -23.18
N PRO A 393 -3.49 -26.09 -22.15
CA PRO A 393 -4.78 -26.78 -22.19
C PRO A 393 -5.95 -25.80 -22.41
N ASP A 394 -6.85 -26.16 -23.32
CA ASP A 394 -7.99 -25.30 -23.75
C ASP A 394 -9.00 -24.98 -22.63
N SER A 395 -8.92 -25.67 -21.49
CA SER A 395 -9.75 -25.39 -20.31
C SER A 395 -9.29 -24.13 -19.53
N LEU A 396 -8.09 -23.62 -19.80
CA LEU A 396 -7.55 -22.43 -19.15
C LEU A 396 -7.97 -21.17 -19.90
N ASN A 397 -8.27 -20.12 -19.15
CA ASN A 397 -8.36 -18.76 -19.70
C ASN A 397 -7.04 -17.98 -19.45
N LEU A 398 -6.94 -16.81 -20.08
CA LEU A 398 -5.76 -15.92 -20.06
C LEU A 398 -5.22 -15.62 -18.65
N TYR A 399 -6.09 -15.57 -17.65
CA TYR A 399 -5.75 -15.14 -16.30
C TYR A 399 -5.48 -16.30 -15.33
N ASP A 400 -5.64 -17.55 -15.78
CA ASP A 400 -5.55 -18.72 -14.88
C ASP A 400 -4.11 -19.17 -14.61
N PHE A 401 -3.13 -18.75 -15.41
CA PHE A 401 -1.82 -19.40 -15.41
C PHE A 401 -0.62 -18.46 -15.59
N ALA A 402 0.55 -19.04 -15.35
CA ALA A 402 1.87 -18.57 -15.76
C ALA A 402 2.67 -19.75 -16.32
N LEU A 403 3.77 -19.46 -17.01
CA LEU A 403 4.66 -20.44 -17.63
C LEU A 403 6.06 -20.35 -17.05
N ALA A 404 6.69 -21.50 -16.81
CA ALA A 404 8.07 -21.59 -16.35
C ALA A 404 8.66 -22.96 -16.73
N ASP A 405 9.98 -23.04 -16.84
CA ASP A 405 10.72 -24.31 -16.82
C ASP A 405 11.09 -24.61 -15.36
N LEU A 406 10.22 -25.34 -14.65
CA LEU A 406 10.29 -25.49 -13.19
C LEU A 406 11.38 -26.47 -12.75
N ASP A 407 11.76 -27.41 -13.61
CA ASP A 407 12.74 -28.44 -13.30
C ASP A 407 14.07 -28.30 -14.08
N GLY A 408 14.17 -27.28 -14.93
CA GLY A 408 15.37 -26.96 -15.69
C GLY A 408 15.66 -27.94 -16.83
N ASP A 409 14.65 -28.70 -17.28
CA ASP A 409 14.80 -29.70 -18.34
C ASP A 409 14.65 -29.11 -19.77
N GLY A 410 14.40 -27.80 -19.87
CA GLY A 410 14.20 -27.06 -21.10
C GLY A 410 12.78 -27.14 -21.66
N LYS A 411 11.85 -27.84 -20.99
CA LYS A 411 10.42 -27.84 -21.32
C LYS A 411 9.69 -26.82 -20.45
N THR A 412 8.51 -26.45 -20.90
CA THR A 412 7.68 -25.48 -20.20
C THR A 412 6.55 -26.18 -19.47
N GLU A 413 6.45 -25.93 -18.18
CA GLU A 413 5.31 -26.25 -17.34
C GLU A 413 4.32 -25.10 -17.31
N VAL A 414 3.06 -25.47 -17.12
CA VAL A 414 1.95 -24.56 -16.89
C VAL A 414 1.62 -24.58 -15.40
N ILE A 415 1.81 -23.43 -14.75
CA ILE A 415 1.42 -23.21 -13.36
C ILE A 415 0.06 -22.54 -13.37
N ALA A 416 -0.98 -23.21 -12.89
CA ALA A 416 -2.37 -22.74 -13.07
C ALA A 416 -3.20 -22.82 -11.78
N LEU A 417 -4.17 -21.93 -11.65
CA LEU A 417 -5.26 -22.03 -10.67
C LEU A 417 -6.50 -22.65 -11.33
N ASP A 418 -7.15 -23.59 -10.64
CA ASP A 418 -8.47 -24.09 -11.05
C ASP A 418 -9.61 -23.30 -10.41
N GLY A 419 -10.85 -23.53 -10.85
CA GLY A 419 -12.02 -22.80 -10.34
C GLY A 419 -12.29 -22.94 -8.83
N TYR A 420 -11.58 -23.83 -8.13
CA TYR A 420 -11.61 -23.94 -6.67
C TYR A 420 -10.39 -23.29 -6.01
N ASP A 421 -9.69 -22.39 -6.71
CA ASP A 421 -8.50 -21.72 -6.21
C ASP A 421 -7.38 -22.74 -5.85
N LYS A 422 -7.32 -23.90 -6.52
CA LYS A 422 -6.23 -24.89 -6.32
C LYS A 422 -5.11 -24.66 -7.31
N LEU A 423 -3.87 -24.58 -6.80
CA LEU A 423 -2.68 -24.45 -7.60
C LEU A 423 -2.30 -25.80 -8.22
N LYS A 424 -1.96 -25.81 -9.51
CA LYS A 424 -1.58 -26.99 -10.28
C LYS A 424 -0.30 -26.72 -11.04
N VAL A 425 0.46 -27.78 -11.24
CA VAL A 425 1.57 -27.83 -12.20
C VAL A 425 1.20 -28.86 -13.26
N LEU A 426 1.21 -28.44 -14.53
CA LEU A 426 0.88 -29.27 -15.68
C LEU A 426 2.05 -29.25 -16.67
N GLN A 427 2.22 -30.34 -17.43
CA GLN A 427 3.02 -30.28 -18.66
C GLN A 427 2.29 -29.44 -19.71
N ALA A 428 3.01 -28.90 -20.71
CA ALA A 428 2.41 -28.13 -21.82
C ALA A 428 1.18 -28.82 -22.47
N GLY A 429 1.20 -30.16 -22.61
CA GLY A 429 0.08 -30.95 -23.13
C GLY A 429 -1.11 -31.13 -22.18
N GLY A 430 -1.10 -30.52 -21.00
CA GLY A 430 -2.19 -30.55 -20.01
C GLY A 430 -2.16 -31.72 -19.03
N LYS A 431 -1.16 -32.61 -19.09
CA LYS A 431 -0.99 -33.68 -18.10
C LYS A 431 -0.64 -33.06 -16.74
N GLN A 432 -1.47 -33.30 -15.72
CA GLN A 432 -1.22 -32.83 -14.36
C GLN A 432 -0.03 -33.56 -13.74
N LEU A 433 0.96 -32.79 -13.27
CA LEU A 433 2.10 -33.28 -12.50
C LEU A 433 1.81 -33.21 -11.00
N TRP A 434 1.19 -32.10 -10.56
CA TRP A 434 0.87 -31.87 -9.15
C TRP A 434 -0.35 -30.97 -8.98
N LYS A 435 -1.00 -31.08 -7.81
CA LYS A 435 -2.11 -30.23 -7.37
C LYS A 435 -1.97 -29.95 -5.87
N SER A 436 -2.21 -28.72 -5.46
CA SER A 436 -2.15 -28.31 -4.06
C SER A 436 -3.30 -28.87 -3.23
N ASP A 437 -3.01 -29.21 -1.98
CA ASP A 437 -4.03 -29.49 -0.96
C ASP A 437 -4.68 -28.20 -0.45
N GLU A 438 -3.92 -27.12 -0.37
CA GLU A 438 -4.39 -25.80 0.04
C GLU A 438 -5.00 -25.02 -1.12
N ASN A 439 -5.67 -23.92 -0.80
CA ASN A 439 -6.17 -22.95 -1.79
C ASN A 439 -5.22 -21.74 -1.84
N PHE A 440 -4.96 -21.25 -3.03
CA PHE A 440 -4.16 -20.06 -3.33
C PHE A 440 -4.96 -19.11 -4.23
N GLY A 441 -4.51 -17.88 -4.41
CA GLY A 441 -5.28 -16.88 -5.12
C GLY A 441 -6.47 -16.40 -4.29
N GLY A 442 -7.66 -16.48 -4.89
CA GLY A 442 -8.88 -15.88 -4.37
C GLY A 442 -8.99 -14.40 -4.75
N SER A 443 -9.98 -14.09 -5.59
CA SER A 443 -10.19 -12.75 -6.14
C SER A 443 -11.65 -12.33 -6.02
N LEU A 444 -11.87 -11.02 -5.87
CA LEU A 444 -13.18 -10.37 -5.96
C LEU A 444 -13.47 -9.79 -7.35
N VAL A 445 -12.48 -9.77 -8.24
CA VAL A 445 -12.60 -9.32 -9.63
C VAL A 445 -13.27 -10.42 -10.45
N TYR A 446 -14.27 -10.08 -11.26
CA TYR A 446 -14.99 -11.06 -12.08
C TYR A 446 -15.49 -10.49 -13.39
N VAL A 447 -15.80 -11.35 -14.36
CA VAL A 447 -16.59 -11.06 -15.57
C VAL A 447 -17.95 -11.77 -15.48
N GLY A 448 -18.93 -11.36 -16.28
CA GLY A 448 -20.28 -11.91 -16.25
C GLY A 448 -21.08 -11.46 -15.03
N GLY A 449 -21.97 -12.35 -14.55
CA GLY A 449 -22.92 -12.09 -13.48
C GLY A 449 -24.20 -11.37 -13.94
N GLU A 450 -25.19 -11.29 -13.04
CA GLU A 450 -26.39 -10.48 -13.27
C GLU A 450 -26.03 -9.00 -13.41
N ASN A 451 -26.50 -8.37 -14.50
CA ASN A 451 -26.26 -6.94 -14.72
C ASN A 451 -27.20 -6.09 -13.85
N PRO A 452 -26.69 -5.26 -12.94
CA PRO A 452 -27.51 -4.41 -12.08
C PRO A 452 -28.34 -3.37 -12.83
N THR A 453 -28.02 -3.07 -14.09
CA THR A 453 -28.74 -2.11 -14.95
C THR A 453 -29.77 -2.75 -15.88
N ALA A 454 -29.85 -4.08 -15.93
CA ALA A 454 -30.85 -4.75 -16.74
C ALA A 454 -32.21 -4.64 -16.04
N LYS A 455 -33.03 -3.69 -16.50
CA LYS A 455 -34.49 -3.78 -16.29
C LYS A 455 -34.93 -5.16 -16.74
N SER A 456 -35.77 -5.81 -15.95
CA SER A 456 -36.19 -7.20 -16.13
C SER A 456 -36.97 -7.40 -17.43
N ASP A 457 -36.31 -7.36 -18.58
CA ASP A 457 -36.86 -7.87 -19.82
C ASP A 457 -36.79 -9.39 -19.76
N LYS A 458 -37.93 -9.98 -19.38
CA LYS A 458 -38.12 -11.44 -19.22
C LYS A 458 -37.68 -12.22 -20.47
N ASN A 459 -37.66 -11.58 -21.65
CA ASN A 459 -37.32 -12.20 -22.92
C ASN A 459 -35.82 -12.11 -23.31
N MET A 460 -34.99 -11.36 -22.57
CA MET A 460 -33.55 -11.23 -22.84
C MET A 460 -32.67 -12.06 -21.89
N SER A 461 -33.31 -12.92 -21.07
CA SER A 461 -32.71 -13.59 -19.93
C SER A 461 -32.08 -14.96 -20.24
N GLU A 462 -32.30 -15.54 -21.42
CA GLU A 462 -31.83 -16.90 -21.75
C GLU A 462 -30.42 -16.94 -22.36
N THR A 463 -29.94 -15.87 -22.98
CA THR A 463 -28.64 -15.82 -23.67
C THR A 463 -27.49 -15.25 -22.82
N ARG A 464 -27.73 -14.97 -21.54
CA ARG A 464 -26.71 -14.31 -20.69
C ARG A 464 -25.95 -15.32 -19.85
N VAL A 465 -24.61 -15.23 -19.83
CA VAL A 465 -23.76 -15.72 -18.74
C VAL A 465 -24.25 -15.12 -17.41
N LYS A 466 -25.04 -15.90 -16.66
CA LYS A 466 -25.63 -15.49 -15.37
C LYS A 466 -24.64 -15.63 -14.22
N GLU A 467 -23.64 -16.49 -14.37
CA GLU A 467 -22.64 -16.78 -13.37
C GLU A 467 -21.51 -15.74 -13.40
N ARG A 468 -20.91 -15.49 -12.23
CA ARG A 468 -19.69 -14.68 -12.12
C ARG A 468 -18.49 -15.58 -12.38
N ILE A 469 -17.68 -15.22 -13.37
CA ILE A 469 -16.40 -15.88 -13.62
C ILE A 469 -15.32 -15.02 -12.97
N TYR A 470 -14.80 -15.48 -11.84
CA TYR A 470 -13.77 -14.76 -11.10
C TYR A 470 -12.43 -14.81 -11.84
N ILE A 471 -11.75 -13.66 -11.91
CA ILE A 471 -10.44 -13.52 -12.52
C ILE A 471 -9.40 -13.85 -11.46
N HIS A 472 -8.61 -14.90 -11.68
CA HIS A 472 -7.60 -15.33 -10.73
C HIS A 472 -6.53 -14.25 -10.50
N SER A 473 -5.98 -14.23 -9.29
CA SER A 473 -4.81 -13.41 -8.97
C SER A 473 -3.60 -13.85 -9.79
N ARG A 474 -2.74 -12.91 -10.20
CA ARG A 474 -1.57 -13.19 -11.03
C ARG A 474 -0.61 -14.18 -10.37
N ILE A 475 -0.05 -15.11 -11.12
CA ILE A 475 1.02 -15.99 -10.64
C ILE A 475 2.34 -15.37 -11.06
N LEU A 476 3.16 -14.94 -10.10
CA LEU A 476 4.49 -14.39 -10.39
C LEU A 476 5.50 -15.53 -10.43
N VAL A 477 6.35 -15.52 -11.46
CA VAL A 477 7.44 -16.48 -11.63
C VAL A 477 8.74 -15.69 -11.61
N GLN A 478 9.50 -15.82 -10.53
CA GLN A 478 10.79 -15.16 -10.34
C GLN A 478 11.64 -16.02 -9.42
N ASP A 479 12.96 -16.07 -9.62
CA ASP A 479 13.86 -16.60 -8.58
C ASP A 479 13.75 -15.70 -7.35
N VAL A 480 13.47 -16.26 -6.17
CA VAL A 480 13.38 -15.50 -4.90
C VAL A 480 14.28 -16.07 -3.82
N ASN A 481 15.25 -16.90 -4.19
CA ASN A 481 16.21 -17.49 -3.27
C ASN A 481 17.65 -17.54 -3.82
N ASN A 482 17.88 -16.96 -5.01
CA ASN A 482 19.13 -16.85 -5.72
C ASN A 482 19.78 -18.20 -6.08
N ASP A 483 18.97 -19.22 -6.37
CA ASP A 483 19.44 -20.51 -6.88
C ASP A 483 19.38 -20.66 -8.41
N ASN A 484 18.92 -19.63 -9.13
CA ASN A 484 18.67 -19.61 -10.57
C ASN A 484 17.57 -20.58 -11.04
N GLN A 485 16.71 -21.04 -10.14
CA GLN A 485 15.49 -21.76 -10.50
C GLN A 485 14.28 -20.81 -10.35
N PRO A 486 13.23 -20.98 -11.18
CA PRO A 486 12.03 -20.18 -11.04
C PRO A 486 11.23 -20.59 -9.79
N ASP A 487 10.96 -19.61 -8.93
CA ASP A 487 10.03 -19.75 -7.81
C ASP A 487 8.69 -19.10 -8.14
N ILE A 488 7.65 -19.52 -7.42
CA ILE A 488 6.28 -19.03 -7.57
C ILE A 488 5.93 -18.11 -6.41
N VAL A 489 5.64 -16.83 -6.71
CA VAL A 489 5.07 -15.91 -5.72
C VAL A 489 3.57 -15.75 -5.98
N ILE A 490 2.78 -16.05 -4.95
CA ILE A 490 1.32 -16.10 -5.06
C ILE A 490 0.63 -15.68 -3.76
N ASN A 491 -0.50 -14.97 -3.85
CA ASN A 491 -1.31 -14.70 -2.68
C ASN A 491 -2.13 -15.92 -2.23
N LYS A 492 -2.58 -15.85 -0.99
CA LYS A 492 -3.54 -16.77 -0.39
C LYS A 492 -4.55 -15.94 0.39
N ASN A 493 -5.65 -15.57 -0.27
CA ASN A 493 -6.75 -14.90 0.41
C ASN A 493 -7.53 -15.90 1.29
N LEU A 494 -7.59 -15.60 2.58
CA LEU A 494 -8.17 -16.45 3.61
C LEU A 494 -9.64 -16.07 3.80
N SER A 495 -10.52 -17.07 3.77
CA SER A 495 -11.94 -16.89 4.04
C SER A 495 -12.55 -18.15 4.67
N THR A 496 -13.37 -17.95 5.69
CA THR A 496 -14.13 -19.03 6.34
C THR A 496 -15.46 -19.31 5.63
N ALA A 497 -16.06 -18.33 4.95
CA ALA A 497 -17.43 -18.41 4.40
C ALA A 497 -17.48 -18.52 2.87
N SER A 498 -16.54 -17.90 2.15
CA SER A 498 -16.54 -17.85 0.67
C SER A 498 -16.21 -19.16 0.00
N ARG A 499 -15.73 -20.12 0.78
CA ARG A 499 -15.41 -21.48 0.34
C ARG A 499 -16.64 -22.41 0.34
N VAL A 500 -17.77 -21.93 0.90
CA VAL A 500 -19.04 -22.67 0.98
C VAL A 500 -20.11 -22.06 0.07
N LEU A 501 -19.99 -20.76 -0.26
CA LEU A 501 -20.99 -20.01 -1.03
C LEU A 501 -20.34 -19.34 -2.25
N GLU A 502 -20.45 -19.97 -3.42
CA GLU A 502 -19.79 -19.57 -4.68
C GLU A 502 -20.09 -18.11 -5.09
N ASN A 503 -21.27 -17.58 -4.74
CA ASN A 503 -21.70 -16.23 -5.11
C ASN A 503 -21.41 -15.15 -4.04
N MET A 504 -20.85 -15.52 -2.89
CA MET A 504 -20.53 -14.60 -1.78
C MET A 504 -19.05 -14.71 -1.37
N LYS A 505 -18.17 -14.29 -2.29
CA LYS A 505 -16.74 -14.13 -2.00
C LYS A 505 -16.50 -12.89 -1.10
N ASN A 506 -15.78 -13.11 -0.01
CA ASN A 506 -15.32 -12.16 0.98
C ASN A 506 -14.00 -12.69 1.57
N TYR A 507 -12.98 -11.85 1.59
CA TYR A 507 -11.64 -12.18 2.06
C TYR A 507 -11.23 -11.14 3.11
N PRO A 508 -11.46 -11.43 4.41
CA PRO A 508 -11.07 -10.52 5.50
C PRO A 508 -9.56 -10.40 5.70
N SER A 509 -8.78 -11.30 5.11
CA SER A 509 -7.33 -11.34 5.28
C SER A 509 -6.67 -12.13 4.16
N GLY A 510 -5.37 -11.91 3.95
CA GLY A 510 -4.56 -12.71 3.02
C GLY A 510 -3.11 -12.84 3.47
N GLU A 511 -2.37 -13.67 2.75
CA GLU A 511 -0.92 -13.89 2.90
C GLU A 511 -0.29 -13.89 1.50
N ILE A 512 0.99 -13.55 1.38
CA ILE A 512 1.79 -13.82 0.18
C ILE A 512 2.75 -14.97 0.48
N HIS A 513 2.83 -15.92 -0.43
CA HIS A 513 3.70 -17.09 -0.36
C HIS A 513 4.69 -17.10 -1.52
N ALA A 514 5.92 -17.50 -1.23
CA ALA A 514 6.86 -17.95 -2.24
C ALA A 514 7.00 -19.47 -2.15
N LEU A 515 6.93 -20.15 -3.29
CA LEU A 515 6.96 -21.60 -3.40
C LEU A 515 8.06 -22.03 -4.39
N ALA A 516 8.81 -23.07 -4.04
CA ALA A 516 9.77 -23.71 -4.93
C ALA A 516 9.28 -25.09 -5.36
N TRP A 517 9.61 -25.49 -6.59
CA TRP A 517 9.40 -26.85 -7.07
C TRP A 517 10.51 -27.77 -6.56
N ASN A 518 10.14 -28.90 -5.97
CA ASN A 518 11.12 -29.88 -5.43
C ASN A 518 11.20 -31.18 -6.23
N GLY A 519 10.64 -31.21 -7.44
CA GLY A 519 10.54 -32.40 -8.29
C GLY A 519 9.26 -33.23 -8.09
N ILE A 520 8.53 -33.02 -6.99
CA ILE A 520 7.27 -33.73 -6.68
C ILE A 520 6.10 -32.76 -6.53
N GLY A 521 6.35 -31.59 -5.93
CA GLY A 521 5.34 -30.58 -5.67
C GLY A 521 5.94 -29.21 -5.37
N LEU A 522 5.06 -28.21 -5.30
CA LEU A 522 5.43 -26.87 -4.83
C LEU A 522 5.43 -26.84 -3.29
N THR A 523 6.49 -26.31 -2.69
CA THR A 523 6.68 -26.20 -1.24
C THR A 523 7.05 -24.77 -0.84
N ASP A 524 6.55 -24.30 0.30
CA ASP A 524 6.84 -22.96 0.84
C ASP A 524 8.34 -22.72 1.05
N LEU A 525 8.86 -21.66 0.45
CA LEU A 525 10.16 -21.06 0.76
C LEU A 525 10.05 -20.07 1.91
N TRP A 526 9.08 -19.17 1.80
CA TRP A 526 8.75 -18.16 2.79
C TRP A 526 7.32 -17.67 2.56
N ARG A 527 6.76 -16.99 3.56
CA ARG A 527 5.47 -16.30 3.45
C ARG A 527 5.45 -15.06 4.32
N THR A 528 4.60 -14.09 3.99
CA THR A 528 4.34 -12.94 4.86
C THR A 528 3.60 -13.39 6.12
N ARG A 529 3.58 -12.54 7.15
CA ARG A 529 2.54 -12.63 8.17
C ARG A 529 1.16 -12.45 7.54
N LYS A 530 0.14 -12.91 8.24
CA LYS A 530 -1.25 -12.60 7.91
C LYS A 530 -1.43 -11.09 7.79
N ILE A 531 -1.98 -10.68 6.67
CA ILE A 531 -2.35 -9.30 6.36
C ILE A 531 -3.85 -9.18 6.61
N ASP A 532 -4.24 -8.26 7.48
CA ASP A 532 -5.65 -7.97 7.73
C ASP A 532 -6.16 -7.07 6.57
N GLY A 533 -7.07 -7.59 5.75
CA GLY A 533 -7.53 -6.99 4.49
C GLY A 533 -7.48 -7.95 3.30
N TYR A 534 -8.24 -7.65 2.25
CA TYR A 534 -8.20 -8.42 1.01
C TYR A 534 -6.96 -8.05 0.20
N VAL A 535 -6.12 -9.03 -0.15
CA VAL A 535 -5.00 -8.84 -1.06
C VAL A 535 -5.53 -8.77 -2.49
N ALA A 536 -5.57 -7.57 -3.06
CA ALA A 536 -6.11 -7.30 -4.39
C ALA A 536 -5.08 -7.56 -5.50
N SER A 537 -3.82 -7.21 -5.26
CA SER A 537 -2.71 -7.41 -6.20
C SER A 537 -1.38 -7.41 -5.45
N TYR A 538 -0.33 -7.84 -6.13
CA TYR A 538 1.05 -7.83 -5.63
C TYR A 538 2.03 -7.81 -6.79
N GLN A 539 3.23 -7.31 -6.53
CA GLN A 539 4.35 -7.37 -7.47
C GLN A 539 5.65 -7.54 -6.68
N LEU A 540 6.61 -8.26 -7.27
CA LEU A 540 7.96 -8.38 -6.74
C LEU A 540 8.90 -7.60 -7.66
N ASP A 541 9.55 -6.59 -7.10
CA ASP A 541 10.55 -5.77 -7.78
C ASP A 541 11.93 -6.14 -7.22
N ARG A 542 12.85 -6.55 -8.09
CA ARG A 542 14.22 -6.89 -7.69
C ARG A 542 15.11 -5.69 -7.85
N ASP A 543 15.98 -5.46 -6.88
CA ASP A 543 16.95 -4.38 -6.96
C ASP A 543 17.95 -4.68 -8.09
N PRO A 544 18.04 -3.81 -9.13
CA PRO A 544 18.93 -4.03 -10.26
C PRO A 544 20.41 -3.90 -9.88
N GLU A 545 20.74 -3.17 -8.82
CA GLU A 545 22.10 -2.98 -8.32
C GLU A 545 22.48 -4.06 -7.30
N ASN A 546 21.50 -4.68 -6.64
CA ASN A 546 21.71 -5.72 -5.64
C ASN A 546 20.75 -6.90 -5.81
N LYS A 547 21.23 -7.95 -6.50
CA LYS A 547 20.47 -9.21 -6.69
C LYS A 547 19.99 -9.86 -5.38
N ASP A 548 20.59 -9.55 -4.24
CA ASP A 548 20.17 -10.13 -2.96
C ASP A 548 18.99 -9.38 -2.33
N MET A 549 18.57 -8.26 -2.92
CA MET A 549 17.48 -7.43 -2.40
C MET A 549 16.32 -7.37 -3.38
N ALA A 550 15.12 -7.35 -2.82
CA ALA A 550 13.88 -7.12 -3.56
C ALA A 550 12.89 -6.37 -2.68
N THR A 551 11.88 -5.75 -3.28
CA THR A 551 10.72 -5.22 -2.58
C THR A 551 9.48 -5.94 -3.05
N LEU A 552 8.77 -6.57 -2.12
CA LEU A 552 7.44 -7.12 -2.37
C LEU A 552 6.41 -6.03 -2.09
N PHE A 553 5.70 -5.63 -3.13
CA PHE A 553 4.57 -4.71 -3.06
C PHE A 553 3.27 -5.51 -2.94
N VAL A 554 2.41 -5.15 -1.98
CA VAL A 554 1.13 -5.82 -1.74
C VAL A 554 0.02 -4.80 -1.62
N GLY A 555 -0.88 -4.80 -2.60
CA GLY A 555 -2.03 -3.92 -2.66
C GLY A 555 -3.18 -4.54 -1.90
N ILE A 556 -3.71 -3.82 -0.91
CA ILE A 556 -4.78 -4.31 -0.06
C ILE A 556 -6.00 -3.39 -0.09
N ILE A 557 -7.18 -3.99 0.04
CA ILE A 557 -8.40 -3.28 0.40
C ILE A 557 -8.62 -3.47 1.90
N THR A 558 -8.63 -2.36 2.62
CA THR A 558 -8.89 -2.30 4.06
C THR A 558 -10.40 -2.29 4.32
N ASN A 559 -10.80 -2.73 5.52
CA ASN A 559 -12.20 -2.74 5.97
C ASN A 559 -13.17 -3.67 5.19
N THR A 560 -12.78 -4.92 4.95
CA THR A 560 -13.61 -5.95 4.27
C THR A 560 -14.60 -6.68 5.22
N GLY A 561 -15.15 -5.97 6.20
CA GLY A 561 -16.18 -6.52 7.09
C GLY A 561 -17.44 -6.92 6.34
N TRP A 562 -18.20 -7.91 6.84
CA TRP A 562 -19.39 -8.44 6.13
C TRP A 562 -20.49 -7.41 5.85
N LEU A 563 -20.54 -6.31 6.62
CA LEU A 563 -21.46 -5.18 6.42
C LEU A 563 -20.88 -4.09 5.52
N ASP A 564 -19.56 -4.05 5.33
CA ASP A 564 -18.82 -3.01 4.61
C ASP A 564 -18.46 -3.40 3.16
N ILE A 565 -18.89 -4.59 2.70
CA ILE A 565 -18.67 -5.12 1.34
C ILE A 565 -19.18 -4.14 0.26
N PHE A 566 -20.11 -3.24 0.59
CA PHE A 566 -20.67 -2.24 -0.31
C PHE A 566 -20.11 -0.82 -0.13
N THR A 567 -19.26 -0.58 0.87
CA THR A 567 -18.79 0.75 1.29
C THR A 567 -17.28 0.86 1.50
N ALA A 568 -16.54 -0.26 1.50
CA ALA A 568 -15.09 -0.27 1.66
C ALA A 568 -14.40 0.27 0.40
N SER A 569 -14.03 1.55 0.47
CA SER A 569 -13.29 2.25 -0.58
C SER A 569 -11.80 2.38 -0.25
N ASP A 570 -11.36 2.02 0.95
CA ASP A 570 -10.01 2.39 1.40
C ASP A 570 -8.99 1.32 0.98
N SER A 571 -8.12 1.65 0.03
CA SER A 571 -7.02 0.78 -0.40
C SER A 571 -5.65 1.40 -0.12
N THR A 572 -4.61 0.59 -0.14
CA THR A 572 -3.22 1.04 0.07
C THR A 572 -2.24 -0.01 -0.45
N VAL A 573 -0.96 0.35 -0.60
CA VAL A 573 0.11 -0.57 -0.97
C VAL A 573 1.07 -0.73 0.21
N LEU A 574 1.32 -1.97 0.61
CA LEU A 574 2.36 -2.36 1.57
C LEU A 574 3.64 -2.67 0.80
N MET A 575 4.79 -2.31 1.36
CA MET A 575 6.12 -2.53 0.78
C MET A 575 6.98 -3.29 1.78
N TYR A 576 7.32 -4.54 1.44
CA TYR A 576 8.15 -5.42 2.24
C TYR A 576 9.55 -5.48 1.65
N PRO A 577 10.58 -4.89 2.29
CA PRO A 577 11.96 -5.12 1.89
C PRO A 577 12.35 -6.59 2.16
N LEU A 578 12.75 -7.28 1.11
CA LEU A 578 13.14 -8.68 1.12
C LEU A 578 14.65 -8.82 0.93
N ASP A 579 15.27 -9.61 1.81
CA ASP A 579 16.64 -10.09 1.69
C ASP A 579 16.59 -11.54 1.23
N LEU A 580 16.95 -11.76 -0.03
CA LEU A 580 16.83 -13.03 -0.73
C LEU A 580 17.99 -14.00 -0.46
N ARG A 581 18.95 -13.63 0.40
CA ARG A 581 20.05 -14.53 0.77
C ARG A 581 19.49 -15.72 1.54
N LYS A 582 19.90 -16.92 1.15
CA LYS A 582 19.63 -18.15 1.94
C LYS A 582 20.09 -17.92 3.37
N ALA A 583 19.18 -18.05 4.33
CA ALA A 583 19.56 -18.14 5.73
C ALA A 583 20.61 -19.25 5.88
N GLU A 584 21.83 -18.90 6.28
CA GLU A 584 22.85 -19.89 6.59
C GLU A 584 22.31 -20.79 7.71
N SER A 585 22.15 -22.08 7.42
CA SER A 585 21.84 -23.06 8.45
C SER A 585 22.97 -23.03 9.47
N GLN A 586 22.66 -22.68 10.72
CA GLN A 586 23.60 -22.75 11.85
C GLN A 586 23.95 -24.21 12.25
N ASP A 587 24.03 -25.14 11.29
CA ASP A 587 24.32 -26.55 11.54
C ASP A 587 25.77 -26.96 11.19
N GLN A 588 26.65 -26.01 10.82
CA GLN A 588 28.06 -26.34 10.52
C GLN A 588 28.99 -26.41 11.74
N ASN A 589 28.52 -26.20 12.97
CA ASN A 589 29.39 -26.20 14.17
C ASN A 589 29.32 -27.45 15.08
N VAL A 590 28.77 -28.58 14.62
CA VAL A 590 28.68 -29.81 15.45
C VAL A 590 29.53 -31.00 14.93
N GLN A 591 30.39 -30.80 13.93
CA GLN A 591 31.30 -31.87 13.46
C GLN A 591 32.80 -31.53 13.58
N GLN A 592 33.29 -31.16 14.76
CA GLN A 592 34.69 -31.38 15.14
C GLN A 592 34.81 -31.65 16.63
N GLY A 593 34.63 -32.90 17.05
CA GLY A 593 34.63 -33.24 18.47
C GLY A 593 34.84 -34.70 18.83
N TYR A 594 35.51 -35.50 18.01
CA TYR A 594 36.03 -36.81 18.44
C TYR A 594 37.38 -37.10 17.78
N GLN A 595 38.45 -36.54 18.34
CA GLN A 595 39.79 -37.10 18.14
C GLN A 595 40.10 -38.08 19.28
N TYR A 596 40.22 -39.34 18.90
CA TYR A 596 40.85 -40.41 19.69
C TYR A 596 42.27 -39.98 20.10
N MET A 597 42.52 -39.80 21.40
CA MET A 597 43.88 -39.87 21.95
C MET A 597 44.15 -41.32 22.38
N GLY A 598 44.84 -42.05 21.51
CA GLY A 598 45.59 -43.24 21.91
C GLY A 598 47.06 -42.88 22.09
N LYS A 599 47.55 -43.00 23.32
CA LYS A 599 48.86 -43.59 23.66
C LYS A 599 48.89 -43.93 25.15
#